data_AF-A0A357A0G4-F1
#
_entry.id   AF-A0A357A0G4-F1
#
_cell.length_a   1.000
_cell.length_b   1.000
_cell.length_c   1.000
_cell.angle_alpha   90.00
_cell.angle_beta   90.00
_cell.angle_gamma   90.00
#
_symmetry.space_group_name_H-M   'P 1'
#
loop_
_entity.id
_entity.type
_entity.pdbx_description
1 polymer ?
#
loop_
_entity_poly.entity_id
_entity_poly.type
_entity_poly.pdbx_seq_one_letter_code
_entity_poly.pdbx_strand_id
1 'polypeptide(L)' 'GIDLTHVSLLPWSQETLLANIVYAMSPAAVRNVVVGGRKIVQEGQLETEDVQALSRNIQQLIRNWM' A
#
# COMPACT_ATOMS: atom_id res chain seq x y z
N GLY A 1 -3.83 2.01 -8.41
CA GLY A 1 -3.10 1.18 -9.38
C GLY A 1 -2.57 -0.03 -8.66
N ILE A 2 -2.83 -1.21 -9.23
CA ILE A 2 -2.52 -2.52 -8.63
C ILE A 2 -1.52 -3.23 -9.54
N ASP A 3 -0.53 -3.88 -8.94
CA ASP A 3 0.43 -4.76 -9.62
C ASP A 3 -0.18 -6.15 -9.84
N LEU A 4 -0.67 -6.40 -11.05
CA LEU A 4 -1.30 -7.68 -11.42
C LEU A 4 -0.31 -8.86 -11.50
N THR A 5 1.00 -8.62 -11.37
CA THR A 5 2.02 -9.68 -11.33
C THR A 5 2.40 -10.05 -9.90
N HIS A 6 1.88 -9.34 -8.90
CA HIS A 6 2.12 -9.65 -7.51
C HIS A 6 1.62 -11.07 -7.17
N VAL A 7 2.43 -11.84 -6.44
CA VAL A 7 2.19 -13.27 -6.17
C VAL A 7 0.81 -13.54 -5.55
N SER A 8 0.29 -12.60 -4.75
CA SER A 8 -1.04 -12.72 -4.13
C SER A 8 -2.21 -12.66 -5.12
N LEU A 9 -1.96 -12.24 -6.36
CA LEU A 9 -2.97 -12.19 -7.42
C LEU A 9 -2.76 -13.31 -8.45
N LEU A 10 -1.68 -14.10 -8.35
CA LEU A 10 -1.38 -15.15 -9.33
C LEU A 10 -1.88 -16.53 -8.87
N PRO A 11 -2.43 -17.36 -9.78
CA PRO A 11 -2.83 -16.99 -11.14
C PRO A 11 -4.12 -16.15 -11.13
N TRP A 12 -4.27 -15.24 -12.09
CA TRP A 12 -5.55 -14.57 -12.34
C TRP A 12 -6.01 -14.75 -13.79
N SER A 13 -7.32 -14.80 -13.96
CA SER A 13 -8.04 -14.59 -15.21
C SER A 13 -8.97 -13.38 -15.04
N GLN A 14 -9.61 -12.93 -16.12
CA GLN A 14 -10.61 -11.85 -16.02
C GLN A 14 -11.75 -12.19 -15.06
N GLU A 15 -12.12 -13.47 -14.97
CA GLU A 15 -13.19 -13.97 -14.10
C GLU A 15 -12.77 -14.02 -12.62
N THR A 16 -11.50 -14.38 -12.35
CA THR A 16 -11.01 -14.54 -10.97
C THR A 16 -10.36 -13.28 -10.40
N LEU A 17 -9.98 -12.31 -11.24
CA LEU A 17 -9.24 -11.13 -10.80
C LEU A 17 -9.97 -10.35 -9.69
N LEU A 18 -11.28 -10.13 -9.81
CA LEU A 18 -12.03 -9.40 -8.78
C LEU A 18 -12.08 -10.18 -7.46
N ALA A 19 -12.27 -11.50 -7.52
CA ALA A 19 -12.21 -12.35 -6.33
C ALA A 19 -10.82 -12.32 -5.68
N ASN A 20 -9.76 -12.35 -6.49
CA ASN A 20 -8.39 -12.24 -5.99
C ASN A 20 -8.15 -10.87 -5.32
N ILE A 21 -8.68 -9.78 -5.88
CA ILE A 21 -8.60 -8.43 -5.28
C ILE A 21 -9.26 -8.40 -3.89
N VAL A 22 -10.42 -9.03 -3.74
CA VAL A 22 -11.19 -8.99 -2.48
C VAL A 22 -10.65 -9.96 -1.44
N TYR A 23 -10.30 -11.17 -1.84
CA TYR A 23 -10.07 -12.28 -0.90
C TYR A 23 -8.61 -12.67 -0.72
N ALA A 24 -7.73 -12.33 -1.67
CA ALA A 24 -6.35 -12.80 -1.68
C ALA A 24 -5.30 -11.67 -1.71
N MET A 25 -5.67 -10.48 -2.18
CA MET A 25 -4.72 -9.42 -2.46
C MET A 25 -3.99 -8.95 -1.21
N SER A 26 -2.66 -9.05 -1.24
CA SER A 26 -1.81 -8.38 -0.27
C SER A 26 -1.85 -6.87 -0.50
N PRO A 27 -1.93 -6.03 0.56
CA PRO A 27 -1.79 -4.59 0.43
C PRO A 27 -0.50 -4.14 -0.31
N ALA A 28 0.55 -4.97 -0.27
CA ALA A 28 1.79 -4.71 -1.00
C ALA A 28 1.64 -4.70 -2.53
N ALA A 29 0.55 -5.23 -3.08
CA ALA A 29 0.23 -5.16 -4.50
C ALA A 29 -0.23 -3.75 -4.95
N VAL A 30 -0.54 -2.85 -4.01
CA VAL A 30 -0.92 -1.47 -4.32
C VAL A 30 0.33 -0.65 -4.70
N ARG A 31 0.38 -0.16 -5.93
CA ARG A 31 1.50 0.65 -6.44
C ARG A 31 1.21 2.14 -6.52
N ASN A 32 -0.03 2.50 -6.82
CA ASN A 32 -0.40 3.89 -7.09
C ASN A 32 -1.69 4.24 -6.37
N VAL A 33 -1.70 5.32 -5.58
CA VAL A 33 -2.88 5.81 -4.84
C VAL A 33 -3.08 7.28 -5.15
N VAL A 34 -4.31 7.66 -5.51
CA VAL A 34 -4.70 9.04 -5.80
C VAL A 34 -5.84 9.44 -4.87
N VAL A 35 -5.70 10.57 -4.19
CA VAL A 35 -6.73 11.15 -3.30
C VAL A 35 -6.95 12.59 -3.71
N GLY A 36 -8.18 12.96 -4.04
CA GLY A 36 -8.52 14.32 -4.47
C GLY A 36 -7.69 14.81 -5.68
N GLY A 37 -7.37 13.92 -6.61
CA GLY A 37 -6.54 14.23 -7.78
C GLY A 37 -5.02 14.31 -7.52
N ARG A 38 -4.57 14.13 -6.27
CA ARG A 38 -3.14 14.13 -5.92
C ARG A 38 -2.63 12.69 -5.78
N LYS A 39 -1.46 12.40 -6.36
CA LYS A 39 -0.77 11.13 -6.14
C LYS A 39 -0.19 11.13 -4.72
N ILE A 40 -0.62 10.17 -3.91
CA ILE A 40 -0.16 9.99 -2.53
C ILE A 40 0.84 8.84 -2.44
N VAL A 41 0.64 7.80 -3.25
CA VAL A 41 1.58 6.69 -3.43
C VAL A 41 1.91 6.58 -4.90
N GLN A 42 3.20 6.47 -5.22
CA GLN A 42 3.69 6.21 -6.58
C GLN A 42 4.76 5.11 -6.53
N GLU A 43 4.62 4.11 -7.41
CA GLU A 43 5.49 2.93 -7.45
C GLU A 43 5.66 2.20 -6.09
N GLY A 44 4.63 2.25 -5.24
CA GLY A 44 4.64 1.67 -3.90
C GLY A 44 5.36 2.52 -2.84
N GLN A 45 5.82 3.71 -3.19
CA GLN A 45 6.43 4.66 -2.27
C GLN A 45 5.45 5.78 -1.91
N LEU A 46 5.42 6.16 -0.63
CA LEU A 46 4.61 7.28 -0.16
C LEU A 46 5.30 8.59 -0.57
N GLU A 47 4.61 9.43 -1.33
CA GLU A 47 5.17 10.69 -1.88
C GLU A 47 5.02 11.86 -0.92
N THR A 48 4.09 11.78 0.04
CA THR A 48 3.68 12.92 0.84
C THR A 48 4.38 13.04 2.19
N GLU A 49 5.04 11.99 2.68
CA GLU A 49 5.62 11.94 4.03
C GLU A 49 6.94 11.16 4.05
N ASP A 50 7.89 11.60 4.87
CA ASP A 50 9.06 10.79 5.22
C ASP A 50 8.65 9.72 6.25
N VAL A 51 8.45 8.50 5.76
CA VAL A 51 8.07 7.34 6.58
C VAL A 51 9.06 7.07 7.72
N GLN A 52 10.36 7.37 7.52
CA GLN A 52 11.38 7.19 8.56
C GLN A 52 11.23 8.25 9.64
N ALA A 53 10.99 9.51 9.27
CA ALA A 53 10.68 10.56 10.23
C ALA A 53 9.42 10.26 11.03
N LEU A 54 8.34 9.81 10.36
CA LEU A 54 7.10 9.42 11.02
C LEU A 54 7.33 8.28 12.04
N SER A 55 8.08 7.26 11.64
CA SER A 55 8.40 6.13 12.52
C SER A 55 9.19 6.56 13.76
N ARG A 56 10.17 7.47 13.60
CA ARG A 56 10.91 8.06 14.73
C ARG A 56 9.99 8.82 15.68
N ASN A 57 9.07 9.62 15.14
CA ASN A 57 8.10 10.38 15.95
C ASN A 57 7.18 9.46 16.76
N ILE A 58 6.67 8.39 16.14
CA ILE A 58 5.83 7.39 16.81
C ILE A 58 6.61 6.72 17.95
N GLN A 59 7.86 6.30 17.70
CA GLN A 59 8.67 5.69 18.75
C GLN A 59 8.95 6.65 19.92
N GLN A 60 9.17 7.93 19.65
CA GLN A 60 9.36 8.93 20.69
C GLN A 60 8.09 9.15 21.52
N LEU A 61 6.93 9.20 20.86
CA LEU A 61 5.64 9.34 21.54
C LEU A 61 5.41 8.18 22.51
N ILE A 62 5.63 6.93 22.06
CA ILE A 62 5.45 5.73 22.88
C ILE A 62 6.37 5.74 24.10
N ARG A 63 7.64 6.15 23.94
CA ARG A 63 8.58 6.27 25.07
C ARG A 63 8.15 7.28 26.12
N ASN A 64 7.45 8.34 25.72
CA ASN A 64 6.99 9.38 26.65
C ASN A 64 5.66 9.02 27.34
N TRP A 65 4.95 8.00 26.86
CA TRP A 65 3.71 7.50 27.46
C TRP A 65 3.94 6.39 28.49
N MET A 66 5.12 5.75 28.49
CA MET A 66 5.56 4.82 29.53
C MET A 66 6.25 5.58 30.66
#